data_AF-A0A9W5ACV8-F1
#
_entry.id   AF-A0A9W5ACV8-F1
#
_cell.length_a   1.000
_cell.length_b   1.000
_cell.length_c   1.000
_cell.angle_alpha   90.00
_cell.angle_beta   90.00
_cell.angle_gamma   90.00
#
_symmetry.space_group_name_H-M   'P 1'
#
loop_
_entity.id
_entity.type
_entity.pdbx_description
1 polymer ?
#
loop_
_entity_poly.entity_id
_entity_poly.type
_entity_poly.pdbx_seq_one_letter_code
_entity_poly.pdbx_strand_id
1 'polypeptide(L)'
;MADFFIEHSHMLALKPISSPNSGFRPGQLGALHSVAAHFSVYDEPAIVSLPTGYGKTAVIMALPFLLGSNRVLVVEPTDVLRRQTSAHFGELSTLRKLKVLPAEAGNPHVHPQKGRPLSADEWLAFRTFDVVVSTPASTSPILEPVSPADLFDLIIFDEAHHAPADTWSAYLGHYSRAKFVFLTATPFRRDKKAIPGRLAYSYPVSKASREQAFGSVSFRPAPVHNDHDEDEVDLAIARGGDCTAAGRSGARIRPSTVCASILDIRC
;
A
#
# COMPACT_ATOMS: atom_id res chain seq x y z
N MET A 1 18.03 11.51 16.97
CA MET A 1 16.63 11.18 17.27
C MET A 1 16.00 10.78 15.94
N ALA A 2 14.83 10.15 15.95
CA ALA A 2 14.05 9.91 14.74
C ALA A 2 13.01 11.03 14.66
N ASP A 3 13.36 12.10 13.96
CA ASP A 3 12.65 13.37 13.86
C ASP A 3 12.58 13.88 12.41
N PHE A 4 13.06 13.08 11.45
CA PHE A 4 13.19 13.46 10.05
C PHE A 4 11.91 14.07 9.47
N PHE A 5 10.76 13.41 9.66
CA PHE A 5 9.49 13.87 9.08
C PHE A 5 8.95 15.13 9.74
N ILE A 6 9.27 15.37 11.01
CA ILE A 6 8.86 16.59 11.73
C ILE A 6 9.66 17.77 11.19
N GLU A 7 10.99 17.63 11.16
CA GLU A 7 11.91 18.67 10.69
C GLU A 7 11.64 19.07 9.22
N HIS A 8 11.29 18.10 8.39
CA HIS A 8 11.09 18.30 6.95
C HIS A 8 9.62 18.38 6.53
N SER A 9 8.68 18.40 7.49
CA SER A 9 7.22 18.44 7.24
C SER A 9 6.81 19.60 6.32
N HIS A 10 7.39 20.78 6.52
CA HIS A 10 7.14 22.00 5.76
C HIS A 10 7.58 21.91 4.28
N MET A 11 8.41 20.93 3.92
CA MET A 11 8.91 20.74 2.55
C MET A 11 7.98 19.90 1.68
N LEU A 12 7.02 19.16 2.27
CA LEU A 12 6.06 18.37 1.51
C LEU A 12 4.95 19.26 0.94
N ALA A 13 4.89 19.38 -0.39
CA ALA A 13 3.86 20.16 -1.07
C ALA A 13 2.60 19.32 -1.37
N LEU A 14 1.50 19.58 -0.66
CA LEU A 14 0.18 19.00 -0.92
C LEU A 14 -0.53 19.66 -2.11
N LYS A 15 0.07 19.55 -3.30
CA LYS A 15 -0.48 20.15 -4.53
C LYS A 15 -1.15 19.13 -5.44
N PRO A 16 -2.25 19.49 -6.12
CA PRO A 16 -2.86 18.64 -7.14
C PRO A 16 -1.95 18.52 -8.37
N ILE A 17 -2.23 17.52 -9.20
CA ILE A 17 -1.52 17.34 -10.46
C ILE A 17 -1.68 18.57 -11.37
N SER A 18 -0.56 19.15 -11.80
CA SER A 18 -0.52 20.32 -12.70
C SER A 18 -0.02 19.96 -14.11
N SER A 19 0.78 18.90 -14.21
CA SER A 19 1.33 18.32 -15.44
C SER A 19 1.73 16.86 -15.17
N PRO A 20 2.02 16.05 -16.21
CA PRO A 20 2.44 14.66 -16.00
C PRO A 20 3.60 14.57 -14.99
N ASN A 21 3.44 13.71 -13.98
CA ASN A 21 4.39 13.54 -12.87
C ASN A 21 4.69 14.84 -12.08
N SER A 22 3.71 15.73 -11.89
CA SER A 22 3.87 16.93 -11.08
C SER A 22 2.64 17.16 -10.20
N GLY A 23 2.70 16.74 -8.94
CA GLY A 23 1.61 16.80 -7.96
C GLY A 23 0.90 15.47 -7.73
N PHE A 24 0.08 15.42 -6.69
CA PHE A 24 -0.72 14.25 -6.36
C PHE A 24 -1.95 14.13 -7.27
N ARG A 25 -2.32 12.89 -7.63
CA ARG A 25 -3.62 12.61 -8.26
C ARG A 25 -4.75 12.99 -7.28
N PRO A 26 -5.95 13.34 -7.77
CA PRO A 26 -7.07 13.75 -6.91
C PRO A 26 -7.40 12.73 -5.81
N GLY A 27 -7.35 11.43 -6.11
CA GLY A 27 -7.57 10.39 -5.09
C GLY A 27 -6.46 10.31 -4.03
N GLN A 28 -5.20 10.53 -4.41
CA GLN A 28 -4.07 10.55 -3.47
C GLN A 28 -4.16 11.76 -2.54
N LEU A 29 -4.43 12.94 -3.11
CA LEU A 29 -4.57 14.18 -2.33
C LEU A 29 -5.81 14.14 -1.43
N GLY A 30 -6.92 13.61 -1.92
CA GLY A 30 -8.13 13.40 -1.12
C GLY A 30 -7.89 12.43 0.04
N ALA A 31 -7.14 11.35 -0.17
CA ALA A 31 -6.76 10.43 0.89
C ALA A 31 -5.93 11.12 1.99
N LEU A 32 -4.91 11.89 1.60
CA LEU A 32 -4.06 12.64 2.55
C LEU A 32 -4.88 13.62 3.39
N HIS A 33 -5.70 14.46 2.75
CA HIS A 33 -6.58 15.38 3.48
C HIS A 33 -7.58 14.67 4.38
N SER A 34 -8.13 13.53 3.95
CA SER A 34 -9.09 12.76 4.74
C SER A 34 -8.45 12.13 5.97
N VAL A 35 -7.19 11.66 5.86
CA VAL A 35 -6.45 11.15 7.02
C VAL A 35 -6.12 12.27 8.01
N ALA A 36 -5.72 13.45 7.52
CA ALA A 36 -5.50 14.61 8.39
C ALA A 36 -6.79 15.05 9.11
N ALA A 37 -7.91 15.11 8.39
CA ALA A 37 -9.22 15.43 8.96
C ALA A 37 -9.73 14.34 9.91
N HIS A 38 -9.40 13.07 9.66
CA HIS A 38 -9.76 11.97 10.56
C HIS A 38 -9.06 12.11 11.91
N PHE A 39 -7.75 12.29 11.93
CA PHE A 39 -6.97 12.39 13.17
C PHE A 39 -7.08 13.75 13.90
N SER A 40 -7.85 14.70 13.36
CA SER A 40 -8.24 15.89 14.12
C SER A 40 -9.48 15.67 14.98
N VAL A 41 -10.21 14.57 14.76
CA VAL A 41 -11.49 14.26 15.44
C VAL A 41 -11.45 12.91 16.15
N TYR A 42 -10.77 11.91 15.58
CA TYR A 42 -10.80 10.53 16.03
C TYR A 42 -9.40 9.98 16.30
N ASP A 43 -9.29 9.15 17.35
CA ASP A 43 -8.07 8.40 17.67
C ASP A 43 -8.10 6.96 17.10
N GLU A 44 -9.25 6.49 16.61
CA GLU A 44 -9.41 5.15 16.05
C GLU A 44 -8.69 4.99 14.69
N PRO A 45 -8.41 3.76 14.22
CA PRO A 45 -7.72 3.55 12.95
C PRO A 45 -8.45 4.16 11.74
N ALA A 46 -7.68 4.77 10.83
CA ALA A 46 -8.18 5.32 9.57
C ALA A 46 -8.02 4.30 8.44
N ILE A 47 -9.11 3.98 7.73
CA ILE A 47 -9.10 3.11 6.54
C ILE A 47 -9.17 4.00 5.29
N VAL A 48 -8.23 3.79 4.38
CA VAL A 48 -8.12 4.47 3.10
C VAL A 48 -8.20 3.43 1.97
N SER A 49 -9.26 3.51 1.19
CA SER A 49 -9.48 2.66 0.03
C SER A 49 -9.05 3.37 -1.26
N LEU A 50 -7.97 2.90 -1.88
CA LEU A 50 -7.47 3.37 -3.17
C LEU A 50 -7.30 2.18 -4.13
N PRO A 51 -7.67 2.30 -5.42
CA PRO A 51 -7.49 1.22 -6.38
C PRO A 51 -6.04 0.73 -6.47
N THR A 52 -5.85 -0.56 -6.74
CA THR A 52 -4.53 -1.13 -7.05
C THR A 52 -3.92 -0.41 -8.26
N GLY A 53 -2.62 -0.11 -8.20
CA GLY A 53 -1.93 0.64 -9.24
C GLY A 53 -2.20 2.16 -9.24
N TYR A 54 -3.07 2.69 -8.36
CA TYR A 54 -3.33 4.14 -8.28
C TYR A 54 -2.20 4.94 -7.59
N GLY A 55 -1.14 4.26 -7.14
CA GLY A 55 0.02 4.88 -6.51
C GLY A 55 -0.12 5.09 -5.00
N LYS A 56 -0.59 4.07 -4.26
CA LYS A 56 -0.68 4.07 -2.78
C LYS A 56 0.66 4.40 -2.13
N THR A 57 1.77 3.93 -2.69
CA THR A 57 3.13 4.18 -2.18
C THR A 57 3.42 5.67 -1.97
N ALA A 58 2.94 6.55 -2.84
CA ALA A 58 3.09 7.99 -2.67
C ALA A 58 2.36 8.51 -1.42
N VAL A 59 1.17 7.96 -1.13
CA VAL A 59 0.39 8.30 0.07
C VAL A 59 1.10 7.75 1.31
N ILE A 60 1.56 6.50 1.28
CA ILE A 60 2.30 5.86 2.39
C ILE A 60 3.52 6.70 2.78
N MET A 61 4.30 7.19 1.81
CA MET A 61 5.47 8.03 2.09
C MET A 61 5.14 9.46 2.51
N ALA A 62 4.00 10.01 2.08
CA ALA A 62 3.59 11.37 2.43
C ALA A 62 2.94 11.46 3.83
N LEU A 63 2.31 10.39 4.30
CA LEU A 63 1.61 10.35 5.59
C LEU A 63 2.51 10.72 6.80
N PRO A 64 3.74 10.21 6.93
CA PRO A 64 4.62 10.59 8.04
C PRO A 64 4.92 12.08 8.12
N PHE A 65 5.17 12.74 6.98
CA PHE A 65 5.35 14.20 6.92
C PHE A 65 4.08 14.93 7.34
N LEU A 66 2.93 14.50 6.80
CA LEU A 66 1.64 15.12 7.08
C LEU A 66 1.23 15.02 8.54
N LEU A 67 1.54 13.89 9.18
CA LEU A 67 1.16 13.60 10.56
C LEU A 67 2.22 13.99 11.59
N GLY A 68 3.40 14.46 11.15
CA GLY A 68 4.51 14.84 12.02
C GLY A 68 5.01 13.67 12.86
N SER A 69 5.21 12.51 12.23
CA SER A 69 5.56 11.26 12.92
C SER A 69 7.05 11.18 13.23
N ASN A 70 7.39 10.63 14.40
CA ASN A 70 8.77 10.39 14.83
C ASN A 70 9.30 9.05 14.29
N ARG A 71 8.53 7.97 14.46
CA ARG A 71 8.95 6.61 14.11
C ARG A 71 7.81 5.82 13.49
N VAL A 72 8.01 5.48 12.23
CA VAL A 72 6.99 4.85 11.40
C VAL A 72 7.26 3.36 11.26
N LEU A 73 6.24 2.53 11.49
CA LEU A 73 6.24 1.13 11.08
C LEU A 73 5.35 0.96 9.85
N VAL A 74 5.94 0.53 8.74
CA VAL A 74 5.19 0.12 7.56
C VAL A 74 5.13 -1.41 7.52
N VAL A 75 3.92 -1.96 7.47
CA VAL A 75 3.66 -3.39 7.45
C VAL A 75 3.15 -3.77 6.06
N GLU A 76 3.98 -4.51 5.34
CA GLU A 76 3.72 -5.00 3.99
C GLU A 76 3.35 -6.49 4.05
N PRO A 77 2.45 -6.99 3.17
CA PRO A 77 1.98 -8.36 3.26
C PRO A 77 3.03 -9.39 2.78
N THR A 78 4.03 -8.97 1.99
CA THR A 78 5.05 -9.86 1.41
C THR A 78 6.45 -9.27 1.49
N ASP A 79 7.48 -10.13 1.42
CA ASP A 79 8.89 -9.69 1.40
C ASP A 79 9.24 -8.87 0.16
N VAL A 80 8.59 -9.15 -0.98
CA VAL A 80 8.78 -8.40 -2.23
C VAL A 80 8.33 -6.96 -2.05
N LEU A 81 7.11 -6.74 -1.54
CA LEU A 81 6.57 -5.41 -1.29
C LEU A 81 7.36 -4.68 -0.20
N ARG A 82 7.74 -5.39 0.88
CA ARG A 82 8.63 -4.86 1.92
C ARG A 82 9.92 -4.28 1.34
N ARG A 83 10.60 -5.02 0.46
CA ARG A 83 11.83 -4.55 -0.19
C ARG A 83 11.58 -3.35 -1.11
N GLN A 84 10.51 -3.38 -1.90
CA GLN A 84 10.15 -2.27 -2.78
C GLN A 84 9.82 -1.00 -2.00
N THR A 85 8.99 -1.10 -0.96
CA THR A 85 8.63 0.02 -0.09
C THR A 85 9.84 0.58 0.65
N SER A 86 10.73 -0.29 1.15
CA SER A 86 11.99 0.15 1.76
C SER A 86 12.85 0.97 0.79
N ALA A 87 13.02 0.50 -0.46
CA ALA A 87 13.77 1.23 -1.48
C ALA A 87 13.11 2.56 -1.86
N HIS A 88 11.78 2.60 -1.93
CA HIS A 88 11.06 3.86 -2.18
C HIS A 88 11.26 4.87 -1.05
N PHE A 89 11.16 4.45 0.21
CA PHE A 89 11.40 5.33 1.37
C PHE A 89 12.84 5.81 1.45
N GLY A 90 13.82 4.93 1.18
CA GLY A 90 15.25 5.26 1.28
C GLY A 90 15.70 6.37 0.33
N GLU A 91 14.95 6.61 -0.74
CA GLU A 91 15.22 7.68 -1.72
C GLU A 91 14.10 8.73 -1.81
N LEU A 92 12.99 8.52 -1.09
CA LEU A 92 11.71 9.22 -1.27
C LEU A 92 11.34 9.42 -2.75
N SER A 93 11.68 8.44 -3.58
CA SER A 93 11.82 8.63 -5.03
C SER A 93 10.49 8.96 -5.70
N THR A 94 9.37 8.41 -5.23
CA THR A 94 8.05 8.73 -5.78
C THR A 94 7.64 10.16 -5.46
N LEU A 95 7.92 10.68 -4.25
CA LEU A 95 7.59 12.07 -3.90
C LEU A 95 8.42 13.06 -4.72
N ARG A 96 9.71 12.75 -4.94
CA ARG A 96 10.61 13.54 -5.80
C ARG A 96 10.17 13.49 -7.26
N LYS A 97 9.81 12.31 -7.77
CA LYS A 97 9.26 12.14 -9.13
C LYS A 97 7.99 12.96 -9.35
N LEU A 98 7.14 13.07 -8.32
CA LEU A 98 5.94 13.90 -8.33
C LEU A 98 6.23 15.39 -8.10
N LYS A 99 7.48 15.79 -7.88
CA LYS A 99 7.89 17.19 -7.58
C LYS A 99 7.13 17.78 -6.38
N VAL A 100 6.76 16.93 -5.42
CA VAL A 100 6.09 17.32 -4.16
C VAL A 100 7.05 17.33 -2.97
N LEU A 101 8.29 16.90 -3.17
CA LEU A 101 9.36 16.99 -2.19
C LEU A 101 10.65 17.47 -2.89
N PRO A 102 11.30 18.53 -2.38
CA PRO A 102 12.55 19.05 -2.93
C PRO A 102 13.72 18.10 -2.68
N ALA A 103 14.80 18.24 -3.44
CA ALA A 103 15.91 17.30 -3.35
C ALA A 103 16.70 17.44 -2.04
N GLU A 104 16.69 18.66 -1.51
CA GLU A 104 17.36 19.18 -0.33
C GLU A 104 16.77 18.62 0.97
N ALA A 105 15.59 18.00 0.94
CA ALA A 105 14.94 17.40 2.11
C ALA A 105 15.70 16.19 2.68
N GLY A 106 16.77 15.72 2.02
CA GLY A 106 17.47 14.51 2.42
C GLY A 106 16.59 13.25 2.34
N ASN A 107 17.05 12.19 3.00
CA ASN A 107 16.35 10.90 3.04
C ASN A 107 16.25 10.40 4.49
N PRO A 108 15.15 9.73 4.87
CA PRO A 108 15.00 9.14 6.19
C PRO A 108 15.95 7.94 6.35
N HIS A 109 16.29 7.62 7.59
CA HIS A 109 16.92 6.35 7.93
C HIS A 109 15.87 5.23 7.90
N VAL A 110 16.05 4.30 6.95
CA VAL A 110 15.09 3.21 6.71
C VAL A 110 15.71 1.87 7.06
N HIS A 111 15.02 1.09 7.90
CA HIS A 111 15.39 -0.28 8.21
C HIS A 111 14.46 -1.29 7.51
N PRO A 112 14.97 -2.06 6.53
CA PRO A 112 14.21 -3.13 5.91
C PRO A 112 14.24 -4.38 6.82
N GLN A 113 13.32 -4.46 7.78
CA GLN A 113 13.29 -5.55 8.76
C GLN A 113 12.98 -6.91 8.13
N LYS A 114 13.87 -7.89 8.32
CA LYS A 114 13.69 -9.28 7.90
C LYS A 114 13.86 -10.21 9.10
N GLY A 115 13.01 -11.23 9.20
CA GLY A 115 12.98 -12.10 10.36
C GLY A 115 12.41 -11.38 11.59
N ARG A 116 12.33 -12.09 12.72
CA ARG A 116 11.82 -11.53 13.97
C ARG A 116 12.98 -11.10 14.86
N PRO A 117 12.94 -9.91 15.48
CA PRO A 117 13.88 -9.57 16.54
C PRO A 117 13.79 -10.56 17.70
N LEU A 118 14.93 -11.06 18.15
CA LEU A 118 15.04 -12.14 19.15
C LEU A 118 15.35 -11.63 20.56
N SER A 119 15.55 -10.32 20.73
CA SER A 119 15.85 -9.70 22.02
C SER A 119 15.24 -8.29 22.15
N ALA A 120 15.14 -7.80 23.39
CA ALA A 120 14.73 -6.43 23.67
C ALA A 120 15.71 -5.41 23.05
N ASP A 121 17.01 -5.71 23.04
CA ASP A 121 18.04 -4.82 22.48
C ASP A 121 17.90 -4.69 20.95
N GLU A 122 17.59 -5.78 20.25
CA GLU A 122 17.28 -5.73 18.81
C GLU A 122 16.05 -4.88 18.52
N TRP A 123 15.02 -4.93 19.37
CA TRP A 123 13.87 -4.04 19.27
C TRP A 123 14.22 -2.58 19.54
N LEU A 124 15.04 -2.31 20.56
CA LEU A 124 15.47 -0.97 20.92
C LEU A 124 16.38 -0.34 19.86
N ALA A 125 17.13 -1.15 19.12
CA ALA A 125 17.93 -0.68 17.99
C ALA A 125 17.07 0.02 16.92
N PHE A 126 15.78 -0.29 16.82
CA PHE A 126 14.89 0.40 15.87
C PHE A 126 14.64 1.87 16.21
N ARG A 127 14.98 2.34 17.42
CA ARG A 127 14.84 3.75 17.79
C ARG A 127 15.75 4.70 17.00
N THR A 128 16.76 4.18 16.29
CA THR A 128 17.69 4.97 15.47
C THR A 128 17.21 5.20 14.03
N PHE A 129 16.11 4.57 13.63
CA PHE A 129 15.54 4.67 12.29
C PHE A 129 14.23 5.47 12.32
N ASP A 130 14.00 6.25 11.27
CA ASP A 130 12.75 7.00 11.06
C ASP A 130 11.64 6.07 10.56
N VAL A 131 12.00 5.06 9.75
CA VAL A 131 11.07 4.11 9.15
C VAL A 131 11.58 2.68 9.30
N VAL A 132 10.74 1.80 9.83
CA VAL A 132 10.95 0.35 9.76
C VAL A 132 9.92 -0.23 8.80
N VAL A 133 10.36 -0.97 7.79
CA VAL A 133 9.47 -1.66 6.85
C VAL A 133 9.56 -3.16 7.10
N SER A 134 8.43 -3.79 7.40
CA SER A 134 8.37 -5.17 7.87
C SER A 134 7.22 -5.96 7.25
N THR A 135 7.15 -7.24 7.59
CA THR A 135 5.95 -8.06 7.38
C THR A 135 5.31 -8.41 8.72
N PRO A 136 4.02 -8.82 8.75
CA PRO A 136 3.40 -9.29 9.99
C PRO A 136 4.18 -10.39 10.70
N ALA A 137 4.76 -11.34 9.96
CA ALA A 137 5.55 -12.44 10.53
C ALA A 137 6.80 -11.95 11.28
N SER A 138 7.35 -10.80 10.88
CA SER A 138 8.53 -10.20 11.50
C SER A 138 8.21 -9.42 12.77
N THR A 139 7.10 -8.66 12.79
CA THR A 139 6.89 -7.64 13.83
C THR A 139 5.58 -7.76 14.62
N SER A 140 4.77 -8.79 14.34
CA SER A 140 3.51 -8.98 15.05
C SER A 140 3.72 -9.16 16.55
N PRO A 141 2.97 -8.44 17.42
CA PRO A 141 3.01 -8.62 18.87
C PRO A 141 2.42 -9.95 19.37
N ILE A 142 1.87 -10.80 18.49
CA ILE A 142 1.34 -12.13 18.88
C ILE A 142 2.43 -13.04 19.44
N LEU A 143 3.65 -12.90 18.94
CA LEU A 143 4.79 -13.72 19.32
C LEU A 143 5.69 -12.92 20.26
N GLU A 144 6.43 -13.61 21.13
CA GLU A 144 7.50 -13.01 21.95
C GLU A 144 8.87 -13.13 21.25
N PRO A 145 9.87 -12.30 21.57
CA PRO A 145 9.76 -11.12 22.43
C PRO A 145 9.03 -9.97 21.74
N VAL A 146 8.19 -9.22 22.45
CA VAL A 146 7.50 -8.03 21.92
C VAL A 146 8.34 -6.76 22.03
N SER A 147 8.11 -5.82 21.11
CA SER A 147 8.73 -4.49 21.14
C SER A 147 8.19 -3.64 22.30
N PRO A 148 8.86 -2.54 22.68
CA PRO A 148 8.22 -1.50 23.48
C PRO A 148 6.98 -0.92 22.78
N ALA A 149 5.88 -0.74 23.51
CA ALA A 149 4.61 -0.21 22.98
C ALA A 149 4.71 1.23 22.44
N ASP A 150 5.72 1.99 22.85
CA ASP A 150 6.01 3.37 22.42
C ASP A 150 7.04 3.44 21.27
N LEU A 151 7.44 2.29 20.72
CA LEU A 151 8.50 2.23 19.71
C LEU A 151 8.08 2.94 18.41
N PHE A 152 6.81 2.89 18.02
CA PHE A 152 6.29 3.56 16.83
C PHE A 152 5.10 4.44 17.20
N ASP A 153 5.01 5.61 16.56
CA ASP A 153 3.90 6.55 16.75
C ASP A 153 2.96 6.63 15.53
N LEU A 154 3.39 6.06 14.40
CA LEU A 154 2.55 5.82 13.23
C LEU A 154 2.78 4.40 12.69
N ILE A 155 1.69 3.65 12.50
CA ILE A 155 1.72 2.32 11.91
C ILE A 155 0.83 2.31 10.66
N ILE A 156 1.43 1.96 9.53
CA ILE A 156 0.77 1.91 8.23
C ILE A 156 0.73 0.46 7.77
N PHE A 157 -0.46 -0.07 7.50
CA PHE A 157 -0.59 -1.36 6.79
C PHE A 157 -0.90 -1.08 5.33
N ASP A 158 -0.07 -1.58 4.43
CA ASP A 158 -0.46 -1.70 3.01
C ASP A 158 -1.14 -3.04 2.77
N GLU A 159 -2.04 -3.03 1.79
CA GLU A 159 -2.97 -4.11 1.49
C GLU A 159 -3.56 -4.76 2.75
N ALA A 160 -4.09 -3.90 3.62
CA ALA A 160 -4.65 -4.28 4.92
C ALA A 160 -5.82 -5.27 4.86
N HIS A 161 -6.26 -5.72 3.68
CA HIS A 161 -7.22 -6.83 3.55
C HIS A 161 -6.56 -8.23 3.63
N HIS A 162 -5.22 -8.32 3.50
CA HIS A 162 -4.50 -9.61 3.51
C HIS A 162 -4.15 -10.12 4.91
N ALA A 163 -4.05 -9.24 5.90
CA ALA A 163 -3.67 -9.67 7.24
C ALA A 163 -4.83 -10.43 7.95
N PRO A 164 -4.54 -11.38 8.84
CA PRO A 164 -5.54 -11.99 9.71
C PRO A 164 -6.13 -11.01 10.73
N ALA A 165 -7.31 -11.34 11.28
CA ALA A 165 -7.97 -10.50 12.29
C ALA A 165 -7.12 -10.38 13.57
N ASP A 166 -6.55 -11.50 14.01
CA ASP A 166 -5.74 -11.59 15.22
C ASP A 166 -4.47 -10.74 15.09
N THR A 167 -3.92 -10.65 13.87
CA THR A 167 -2.75 -9.81 13.58
C THR A 167 -3.04 -8.36 13.91
N TRP A 168 -4.00 -7.69 13.25
CA TRP A 168 -4.24 -6.27 13.55
C TRP A 168 -4.68 -6.05 14.99
N SER A 169 -5.46 -6.97 15.56
CA SER A 169 -5.90 -6.88 16.95
C SER A 169 -4.69 -6.85 17.90
N ALA A 170 -3.66 -7.64 17.64
CA ALA A 170 -2.42 -7.61 18.41
C ALA A 170 -1.66 -6.29 18.24
N TYR A 171 -1.55 -5.76 17.01
CA TYR A 171 -0.92 -4.45 16.81
C TYR A 171 -1.68 -3.32 17.52
N LEU A 172 -3.00 -3.27 17.36
CA LEU A 172 -3.88 -2.26 17.97
C LEU A 172 -3.85 -2.33 19.49
N GLY A 173 -3.83 -3.54 20.06
CA GLY A 173 -3.73 -3.73 21.50
C GLY A 173 -2.36 -3.34 22.06
N HIS A 174 -1.29 -3.62 21.33
CA HIS A 174 0.09 -3.35 21.78
C HIS A 174 0.49 -1.87 21.62
N TYR A 175 0.33 -1.31 20.41
CA TYR A 175 0.74 0.07 20.10
C TYR A 175 -0.41 1.06 20.32
N SER A 176 -0.99 1.05 21.52
CA SER A 176 -2.22 1.80 21.85
C SER A 176 -2.13 3.33 21.69
N ARG A 177 -0.92 3.90 21.63
CA ARG A 177 -0.68 5.34 21.42
C ARG A 177 -0.34 5.71 19.96
N ALA A 178 -0.14 4.72 19.10
CA ALA A 178 0.21 4.97 17.71
C ALA A 178 -1.04 5.30 16.89
N LYS A 179 -0.88 6.17 15.89
CA LYS A 179 -1.89 6.36 14.84
C LYS A 179 -1.82 5.17 13.88
N PHE A 180 -2.98 4.66 13.47
CA PHE A 180 -3.07 3.55 12.51
C PHE A 180 -3.71 3.98 11.21
N VAL A 181 -3.03 3.73 10.09
CA VAL A 181 -3.60 3.93 8.74
C VAL A 181 -3.58 2.62 7.97
N PHE A 182 -4.74 2.17 7.56
CA PHE A 182 -4.93 0.95 6.77
C PHE A 182 -5.21 1.33 5.32
N LEU A 183 -4.23 1.12 4.44
CA LEU A 183 -4.39 1.32 3.00
C LEU A 183 -4.78 0.01 2.35
N THR A 184 -5.77 0.06 1.46
CA THR A 184 -6.20 -1.13 0.74
C THR A 184 -6.97 -0.81 -0.53
N ALA A 185 -7.10 -1.75 -1.45
CA ALA A 185 -8.03 -1.60 -2.57
C ALA A 185 -9.48 -1.93 -2.15
N THR A 186 -9.64 -2.91 -1.27
CA THR A 186 -10.94 -3.44 -0.86
C THR A 186 -11.10 -3.27 0.66
N PRO A 187 -11.91 -2.32 1.14
CA PRO A 187 -12.09 -2.07 2.58
C PRO A 187 -12.88 -3.18 3.30
N PHE A 188 -13.36 -4.18 2.56
CA PHE A 188 -14.04 -5.37 3.06
C PHE A 188 -13.17 -6.60 2.85
N ARG A 189 -13.09 -7.48 3.87
CA ARG A 189 -12.40 -8.77 3.73
C ARG A 189 -13.21 -9.76 2.89
N ARG A 190 -12.52 -10.78 2.38
CA ARG A 190 -13.13 -11.93 1.66
C ARG A 190 -14.19 -12.67 2.48
N ASP A 191 -14.10 -12.64 3.82
CA ASP A 191 -15.07 -13.23 4.75
C ASP A 191 -16.16 -12.23 5.22
N LYS A 192 -16.32 -11.10 4.53
CA LYS A 192 -17.26 -10.00 4.85
C LYS A 192 -17.06 -9.31 6.20
N LYS A 193 -15.99 -9.62 6.94
CA LYS A 193 -15.65 -8.88 8.15
C LYS A 193 -14.98 -7.56 7.79
N ALA A 194 -15.32 -6.50 8.51
CA ALA A 194 -14.71 -5.19 8.33
C ALA A 194 -13.28 -5.19 8.88
N ILE A 195 -12.38 -4.48 8.21
CA ILE A 195 -11.10 -4.07 8.81
C ILE A 195 -11.45 -3.15 9.99
N PRO A 196 -10.83 -3.30 11.17
CA PRO A 196 -11.12 -2.44 12.32
C PRO A 196 -10.77 -0.98 12.00
N GLY A 197 -11.64 -0.06 12.39
CA GLY A 197 -11.48 1.38 12.14
C GLY A 197 -12.54 1.98 11.24
N ARG A 198 -12.38 3.27 10.96
CA ARG A 198 -13.33 4.08 10.18
C ARG A 198 -12.86 4.20 8.74
N LEU A 199 -13.75 3.99 7.78
CA LEU A 199 -13.49 4.35 6.38
C LEU A 199 -13.39 5.87 6.24
N ALA A 200 -12.18 6.39 6.35
CA ALA A 200 -11.87 7.82 6.23
C ALA A 200 -11.96 8.27 4.76
N TYR A 201 -11.59 7.41 3.81
CA TYR A 201 -11.65 7.75 2.39
C TYR A 201 -11.82 6.52 1.50
N SER A 202 -12.59 6.64 0.42
CA SER A 202 -12.65 5.63 -0.64
C SER A 202 -12.66 6.31 -2.00
N TYR A 203 -11.71 5.93 -2.86
CA TYR A 203 -11.63 6.44 -4.23
C TYR A 203 -12.17 5.43 -5.23
N PRO A 204 -13.23 5.75 -5.98
CA PRO A 204 -13.82 4.80 -6.93
C PRO A 204 -12.87 4.44 -8.07
N VAL A 205 -12.73 3.14 -8.37
CA VAL A 205 -12.01 2.63 -9.55
C VAL A 205 -12.54 3.28 -10.85
N SER A 206 -13.86 3.49 -10.94
CA SER A 206 -14.49 4.13 -12.10
C SER A 206 -14.08 5.59 -12.29
N LYS A 207 -13.68 6.29 -11.23
CA LYS A 207 -13.15 7.66 -11.31
C LYS A 207 -11.67 7.64 -11.68
N ALA A 208 -10.89 6.76 -11.05
CA ALA A 208 -9.49 6.54 -11.41
C ALA A 208 -9.30 6.13 -12.88
N SER A 209 -10.19 5.30 -13.43
CA SER A 209 -10.16 4.90 -14.84
C SER A 209 -10.46 6.07 -15.78
N ARG A 210 -11.43 6.93 -15.44
CA ARG A 210 -11.74 8.16 -16.21
C ARG A 210 -10.58 9.16 -16.22
N GLU A 211 -9.72 9.13 -15.20
CA GLU A 211 -8.49 9.94 -15.13
C GLU A 211 -7.32 9.35 -15.93
N GLN A 212 -7.51 8.22 -16.62
CA GLN A 212 -6.44 7.48 -17.27
C GLN A 212 -5.29 7.18 -16.30
N ALA A 213 -5.63 6.90 -15.03
CA ALA A 213 -4.64 6.61 -13.99
C ALA A 213 -3.97 5.25 -14.17
N PHE A 214 -4.60 4.37 -14.96
CA PHE A 214 -4.09 3.05 -15.30
C PHE A 214 -3.63 3.03 -16.76
N GLY A 215 -2.67 2.16 -17.07
CA GLY A 215 -2.37 1.80 -18.46
C GLY A 215 -3.61 1.24 -19.17
N SER A 216 -3.58 1.17 -20.50
CA SER A 216 -4.70 0.59 -21.25
C SER A 216 -4.86 -0.89 -20.88
N VAL A 217 -5.97 -1.23 -20.24
CA VAL A 217 -6.30 -2.62 -19.91
C VAL A 217 -7.13 -3.22 -21.04
N SER A 218 -6.61 -4.25 -21.70
CA SER A 218 -7.40 -5.07 -22.62
C SER A 218 -7.76 -6.38 -21.94
N PHE A 219 -9.05 -6.59 -21.70
CA PHE A 219 -9.53 -7.89 -21.25
C PHE A 219 -9.58 -8.85 -22.44
N ARG A 220 -8.85 -9.97 -22.35
CA ARG A 220 -8.97 -11.10 -23.28
C ARG A 220 -9.46 -12.31 -22.48
N PRO A 221 -10.72 -12.76 -22.69
CA PRO A 221 -11.17 -14.01 -22.11
C PRO A 221 -10.34 -15.16 -22.68
N ALA A 222 -9.78 -15.98 -21.80
CA ALA A 222 -9.11 -17.23 -22.14
C ALA A 222 -10.06 -18.38 -21.80
N PRO A 223 -10.75 -18.96 -22.79
CA PRO A 223 -11.72 -20.02 -22.52
C PRO A 223 -11.02 -21.27 -21.98
N VAL A 224 -11.57 -21.84 -20.92
CA VAL A 224 -11.17 -23.12 -20.32
C VAL A 224 -12.39 -24.02 -20.20
N HIS A 225 -12.19 -25.33 -20.25
CA HIS A 225 -13.26 -26.30 -20.06
C HIS A 225 -13.53 -26.51 -18.57
N ASN A 226 -12.48 -26.50 -17.75
CA ASN A 226 -12.55 -26.61 -16.30
C ASN A 226 -11.66 -25.54 -15.63
N ASP A 227 -12.24 -24.61 -14.87
CA ASP A 227 -11.49 -23.59 -14.13
C ASP A 227 -10.83 -24.12 -12.84
N HIS A 228 -11.08 -25.38 -12.49
CA HIS A 228 -10.40 -26.08 -11.41
C HIS A 228 -9.20 -26.92 -11.88
N ASP A 229 -8.93 -26.97 -13.18
CA ASP A 229 -7.74 -27.62 -13.74
C ASP A 229 -6.62 -26.57 -13.89
N GLU A 230 -5.70 -26.54 -12.93
CA GLU A 230 -4.60 -25.56 -12.89
C GLU A 230 -3.71 -25.64 -14.14
N ASP A 231 -3.47 -26.84 -14.66
CA ASP A 231 -2.65 -27.03 -15.87
C ASP A 231 -3.37 -26.46 -17.11
N GLU A 232 -4.69 -26.69 -17.23
CA GLU A 232 -5.50 -26.12 -18.31
C GLU A 232 -5.54 -24.58 -18.25
N VAL A 233 -5.73 -24.03 -17.04
CA VAL A 233 -5.75 -22.58 -16.80
C VAL A 233 -4.40 -21.95 -17.16
N ASP A 234 -3.29 -22.55 -16.70
CA ASP A 234 -1.95 -22.05 -17.01
C ASP A 234 -1.63 -22.14 -18.51
N LEU A 235 -2.00 -23.24 -19.17
CA LEU A 235 -1.89 -23.38 -20.62
C LEU A 235 -2.71 -22.35 -21.38
N ALA A 236 -3.94 -22.06 -20.93
CA ALA A 236 -4.80 -21.06 -21.54
C ALA A 236 -4.26 -19.63 -21.36
N ILE A 237 -3.71 -19.32 -20.19
CA ILE A 237 -3.04 -18.04 -19.91
C ILE A 237 -1.78 -17.90 -20.77
N ALA A 238 -0.92 -18.93 -20.82
CA ALA A 238 0.31 -18.92 -21.62
C ALA A 238 0.03 -18.71 -23.11
N ARG A 239 -0.98 -19.41 -23.66
CA ARG A 239 -1.41 -19.26 -25.06
C ARG A 239 -1.95 -17.86 -25.38
N GLY A 240 -2.63 -17.23 -24.42
CA GLY A 240 -3.15 -15.87 -24.60
C GLY A 240 -2.11 -14.77 -24.41
N GLY A 241 -0.98 -15.06 -23.74
CA GLY A 241 0.15 -14.16 -23.51
C GLY A 241 1.09 -13.98 -24.71
N ASP A 242 1.12 -14.91 -25.66
CA ASP A 242 2.12 -14.95 -26.75
C ASP A 242 1.74 -14.16 -28.03
N CYS A 243 0.66 -13.38 -28.03
CA CYS A 243 0.22 -12.63 -29.21
C CYS A 243 0.80 -11.21 -29.29
N THR A 244 2.10 -11.10 -29.56
CA THR A 244 2.65 -9.94 -30.32
C THR A 244 2.44 -10.18 -31.82
N ALA A 245 1.68 -9.30 -32.46
CA ALA A 245 1.53 -9.14 -33.92
C ALA A 245 0.74 -10.21 -34.70
N ALA A 246 -0.59 -10.07 -34.77
CA ALA A 246 -1.38 -10.24 -36.00
C ALA A 246 -2.84 -9.81 -35.76
N GLY A 247 -3.42 -9.08 -36.72
CA GLY A 247 -4.72 -8.42 -36.57
C GLY A 247 -5.96 -9.29 -36.78
N ARG A 248 -7.09 -8.71 -36.36
CA ARG A 248 -8.50 -8.97 -36.77
C ARG A 248 -9.04 -10.40 -36.65
N SER A 249 -10.05 -10.56 -35.79
CA SER A 249 -11.46 -10.74 -36.20
C SER A 249 -12.35 -11.00 -34.98
N GLY A 250 -13.58 -10.52 -35.03
CA GLY A 250 -14.58 -10.73 -33.98
C GLY A 250 -15.11 -12.15 -33.98
N ALA A 251 -15.18 -12.78 -32.80
CA ALA A 251 -15.88 -14.03 -32.59
C ALA A 251 -16.90 -13.85 -31.45
N ARG A 252 -18.16 -14.22 -31.70
CA ARG A 252 -19.22 -14.31 -30.69
C ARG A 252 -18.95 -15.50 -29.77
N ILE A 253 -18.94 -15.26 -28.46
CA ILE A 253 -18.76 -16.28 -27.41
C ILE A 253 -20.10 -17.02 -27.20
N ARG A 254 -20.07 -18.36 -27.16
CA ARG A 254 -21.23 -19.21 -26.85
C ARG A 254 -21.44 -19.30 -25.32
N PRO A 255 -22.69 -19.46 -24.84
CA PRO A 255 -23.03 -19.31 -23.41
C PRO A 255 -22.58 -20.44 -22.45
N SER A 256 -21.79 -21.42 -22.90
CA SER A 256 -21.41 -22.60 -22.10
C SER A 256 -19.91 -22.70 -21.79
N THR A 257 -19.14 -21.61 -21.95
CA THR A 257 -17.68 -21.62 -21.79
C THR A 257 -17.27 -20.91 -20.51
N VAL A 258 -16.59 -21.62 -19.61
CA VAL A 258 -15.94 -21.05 -18.43
C VAL A 258 -14.69 -20.29 -18.90
N CYS A 259 -14.39 -19.13 -18.33
CA CYS A 259 -13.31 -18.26 -18.82
C CYS A 259 -12.32 -17.96 -17.70
N ALA A 260 -11.04 -18.25 -17.94
CA ALA A 260 -9.93 -17.62 -17.25
C ALA A 260 -9.70 -16.20 -17.83
N SER A 261 -9.16 -15.30 -17.02
CA SER A 261 -8.98 -13.89 -17.41
C SER A 261 -7.51 -13.50 -17.49
N ILE A 262 -7.09 -12.97 -18.65
CA ILE A 262 -5.76 -12.38 -18.84
C ILE A 262 -5.89 -10.86 -18.74
N LEU A 263 -5.13 -10.26 -17.82
CA LEU A 263 -5.04 -8.81 -17.65
C LEU A 263 -3.75 -8.30 -18.32
N ASP A 264 -3.88 -7.83 -19.55
CA ASP A 264 -2.75 -7.25 -20.28
C ASP A 264 -2.65 -5.75 -19.94
N ILE A 265 -1.66 -5.38 -19.12
CA ILE A 265 -1.37 -3.99 -18.73
C ILE A 265 -0.24 -3.49 -19.62
N ARG A 266 -0.56 -2.65 -20.60
CA ARG A 266 0.47 -1.89 -21.33
C ARG A 266 0.91 -0.71 -20.47
N CYS A 267 2.15 -0.77 -19.99
CA CYS A 267 2.84 0.35 -19.35
C CYS A 267 3.26 1.42 -20.36
#